data_AF-A0A7C3GK41-F1
#
_entry.id   AF-A0A7C3GK41-F1
#
_cell.length_a   1.000
_cell.length_b   1.000
_cell.length_c   1.000
_cell.angle_alpha   90.00
_cell.angle_beta   90.00
_cell.angle_gamma   90.00
#
_symmetry.space_group_name_H-M   'P 1'
#
loop_
_entity.id
_entity.type
_entity.pdbx_description
1 polymer ?
#
loop_
_entity_poly.entity_id
_entity_poly.type
_entity_poly.pdbx_seq_one_letter_code
_entity_poly.pdbx_strand_id
1 'polypeptide(L)'
;MNQPILHWKIIMSFCVVLLFFNLPTTKAQESIYVTNSLQILAAQLDVKAYPNGTFDSEKAFLTLNAEMDKMSDRYSRGLEYQYYWMVAVDVKRNQLPLEESLLRNLNRVGDEFGVPNSTLQKLYRKTIQKM
;
A
#
# COMPACT_ATOMS: atom_id res chain seq x y z
N MET A 1 -41.42 6.22 52.07
CA MET A 1 -40.59 6.53 50.89
C MET A 1 -39.19 6.90 51.35
N ASN A 2 -38.18 6.27 50.74
CA ASN A 2 -36.75 6.63 50.65
C ASN A 2 -35.81 5.47 51.01
N GLN A 3 -35.41 4.72 49.98
CA GLN A 3 -34.12 4.03 49.94
C GLN A 3 -33.31 4.56 48.76
N PRO A 4 -32.16 5.21 48.98
CA PRO A 4 -31.23 5.55 47.90
C PRO A 4 -29.84 4.96 48.17
N ILE A 5 -29.73 3.63 48.32
CA ILE A 5 -28.40 2.99 48.57
C ILE A 5 -28.05 1.95 47.48
N LEU A 6 -29.00 1.58 46.61
CA LEU A 6 -28.80 0.49 45.65
C LEU A 6 -28.20 0.91 44.29
N HIS A 7 -28.13 2.21 43.99
CA HIS A 7 -27.74 2.68 42.64
C HIS A 7 -26.23 2.77 42.39
N TRP A 8 -25.38 2.95 43.41
CA TRP A 8 -23.95 3.20 43.18
C TRP A 8 -23.16 1.93 42.85
N LYS A 9 -23.53 0.77 43.42
CA LYS A 9 -22.80 -0.49 43.18
C LYS A 9 -22.91 -1.00 41.75
N ILE A 10 -24.01 -0.70 41.06
CA ILE A 10 -24.24 -1.14 39.67
C ILE A 10 -23.40 -0.32 38.69
N ILE A 11 -23.23 0.99 38.95
CA ILE A 11 -22.47 1.90 38.08
C ILE A 11 -20.97 1.56 38.10
N MET A 12 -20.41 1.24 39.27
CA MET A 12 -18.99 0.89 39.42
C MET A 12 -18.61 -0.45 38.77
N SER A 13 -19.55 -1.38 38.63
CA SER A 13 -19.28 -2.68 37.99
C SER A 13 -19.28 -2.59 36.46
N PHE A 14 -19.94 -1.60 35.86
CA PHE A 14 -20.03 -1.46 34.41
C PHE A 14 -18.75 -0.83 33.81
N CYS A 15 -18.03 -0.01 34.59
CA CYS A 15 -16.79 0.62 34.13
C CYS A 15 -15.60 -0.35 34.00
N VAL A 16 -15.56 -1.44 34.78
CA VAL A 16 -14.43 -2.37 34.78
C VAL A 16 -14.48 -3.33 33.57
N VAL A 17 -15.67 -3.67 33.08
CA VAL A 17 -15.85 -4.56 31.92
C VAL A 17 -15.52 -3.87 30.59
N LEU A 18 -15.77 -2.57 30.48
CA LEU A 18 -15.48 -1.80 29.26
C LEU A 18 -13.99 -1.55 29.01
N LEU A 19 -13.13 -1.70 30.03
CA LEU A 19 -11.69 -1.48 29.89
C LEU A 19 -10.94 -2.69 29.30
N PHE A 20 -11.55 -3.89 29.27
CA PHE A 20 -10.92 -5.09 28.70
C PHE A 20 -11.15 -5.27 27.18
N PHE A 21 -11.99 -4.43 26.55
CA PHE A 21 -12.29 -4.48 25.12
C PHE A 21 -11.63 -3.36 24.29
N ASN A 22 -10.55 -2.75 24.78
CA ASN A 22 -9.70 -1.92 23.92
C ASN A 22 -8.77 -2.82 23.09
N LEU A 23 -9.35 -3.59 22.18
CA LEU A 23 -8.61 -4.08 21.01
C LEU A 23 -8.19 -2.84 20.19
N PRO A 24 -6.93 -2.75 19.72
CA PRO A 24 -6.50 -1.63 18.90
C PRO A 24 -7.17 -1.70 17.52
N THR A 25 -8.32 -1.05 17.37
CA THR A 25 -9.04 -0.87 16.09
C THR A 25 -8.29 0.04 15.11
N THR A 26 -7.19 0.69 15.53
CA THR A 26 -6.37 1.57 14.71
C THR A 26 -5.70 0.85 13.53
N LYS A 27 -5.22 -0.39 13.70
CA LYS A 27 -4.52 -1.12 12.62
C LYS A 27 -5.46 -1.55 11.49
N ALA A 28 -6.69 -1.94 11.83
CA ALA A 28 -7.69 -2.34 10.84
C ALA A 28 -8.18 -1.12 10.04
N GLN A 29 -8.38 0.02 10.71
CA GLN A 29 -8.87 1.24 10.06
C GLN A 29 -7.84 1.85 9.09
N GLU A 30 -6.55 1.80 9.43
CA GLU A 30 -5.45 2.16 8.51
C GLU A 30 -5.41 1.24 7.28
N SER A 31 -5.53 -0.08 7.48
CA SER A 31 -5.52 -1.03 6.35
C SER A 31 -6.72 -0.85 5.40
N ILE A 32 -7.90 -0.50 5.92
CA ILE A 32 -9.10 -0.25 5.12
C ILE A 32 -8.95 1.05 4.32
N TYR A 33 -8.43 2.11 4.94
CA TYR A 33 -8.19 3.38 4.25
C TYR A 33 -7.15 3.26 3.14
N VAL A 34 -6.03 2.57 3.40
CA VAL A 34 -4.99 2.30 2.40
C VAL A 34 -5.54 1.45 1.25
N THR A 35 -6.27 0.37 1.55
CA THR A 35 -6.90 -0.49 0.53
C THR A 35 -7.86 0.30 -0.35
N ASN A 36 -8.71 1.15 0.23
CA ASN A 36 -9.63 2.01 -0.52
C ASN A 36 -8.89 3.00 -1.42
N SER A 37 -7.82 3.62 -0.90
CA SER A 37 -7.01 4.57 -1.68
C SER A 37 -6.32 3.92 -2.89
N LEU A 38 -5.85 2.68 -2.74
CA LEU A 38 -5.21 1.92 -3.83
C LEU A 38 -6.22 1.48 -4.89
N GLN A 39 -7.43 1.09 -4.49
CA GLN A 39 -8.49 0.75 -5.43
C GLN A 39 -8.94 1.97 -6.25
N ILE A 40 -9.04 3.15 -5.61
CA ILE A 40 -9.33 4.40 -6.31
C ILE A 40 -8.22 4.74 -7.30
N LEU A 41 -6.95 4.65 -6.88
CA LEU A 41 -5.81 4.95 -7.73
C LEU A 41 -5.74 4.00 -8.95
N ALA A 42 -5.97 2.71 -8.72
CA ALA A 42 -6.01 1.72 -9.79
C ALA A 42 -7.15 1.99 -10.78
N ALA A 43 -8.33 2.39 -10.29
CA ALA A 43 -9.45 2.78 -11.14
C ALA A 43 -9.15 4.04 -11.97
N GLN A 44 -8.50 5.06 -11.40
CA GLN A 44 -8.10 6.28 -12.12
C GLN A 44 -7.11 6.00 -13.24
N LEU A 45 -6.18 5.08 -13.01
CA LEU A 45 -5.19 4.65 -13.99
C LEU A 45 -5.71 3.55 -14.93
N ASP A 46 -6.91 3.03 -14.68
CA ASP A 46 -7.53 1.89 -15.37
C ASP A 46 -6.58 0.67 -15.42
N VAL A 47 -6.13 0.28 -14.23
CA VAL A 47 -5.28 -0.90 -13.98
C VAL A 47 -5.86 -1.76 -12.86
N LYS A 48 -5.42 -3.01 -12.77
CA LYS A 48 -5.84 -3.92 -11.70
C LYS A 48 -5.07 -3.65 -10.41
N ALA A 49 -5.79 -3.41 -9.31
CA ALA A 49 -5.24 -3.51 -7.97
C ALA A 49 -5.20 -4.98 -7.53
N TYR A 50 -4.06 -5.42 -7.00
CA TYR A 50 -3.89 -6.75 -6.43
C TYR A 50 -3.93 -6.67 -4.90
N PRO A 51 -4.51 -7.68 -4.20
CA PRO A 51 -4.43 -7.75 -2.75
C PRO A 51 -2.99 -7.84 -2.26
N ASN A 52 -2.68 -7.26 -1.11
CA ASN A 52 -1.35 -7.35 -0.51
C ASN A 52 -0.94 -8.81 -0.28
N GLY A 53 0.30 -9.15 -0.67
CA GLY A 53 0.82 -10.52 -0.57
C GLY A 53 0.43 -11.43 -1.74
N THR A 54 -0.09 -10.86 -2.84
CA THR A 54 -0.27 -11.59 -4.10
C THR A 54 1.07 -12.01 -4.70
N PHE A 55 2.06 -11.13 -4.61
CA PHE A 55 3.39 -11.34 -5.15
C PHE A 55 4.41 -11.60 -4.04
N ASP A 56 5.39 -12.47 -4.34
CA ASP A 56 6.57 -12.64 -3.49
C ASP A 56 7.44 -11.37 -3.60
N SER A 57 7.43 -10.58 -2.53
CA SER A 57 8.12 -9.29 -2.48
C SER A 57 9.65 -9.42 -2.60
N GLU A 58 10.23 -10.52 -2.10
CA GLU A 58 11.67 -10.75 -2.19
C GLU A 58 12.08 -11.07 -3.62
N LYS A 59 11.38 -12.04 -4.23
CA LYS A 59 11.60 -12.42 -5.61
C LYS A 59 11.38 -11.23 -6.55
N ALA A 60 10.30 -10.47 -6.34
CA ALA A 60 10.00 -9.29 -7.15
C ALA A 60 11.09 -8.23 -7.04
N PHE A 61 11.61 -7.95 -5.84
CA PHE A 61 12.72 -7.02 -5.66
C PHE A 61 13.97 -7.45 -6.43
N LEU A 62 14.37 -8.72 -6.32
CA LEU A 62 15.52 -9.26 -7.05
C LEU A 62 15.33 -9.13 -8.57
N THR A 63 14.13 -9.45 -9.08
CA THR A 63 13.80 -9.29 -10.49
C THR A 63 13.88 -7.83 -10.94
N LEU A 64 13.32 -6.89 -10.18
CA LEU A 64 13.36 -5.47 -10.52
C LEU A 64 14.79 -4.93 -10.54
N ASN A 65 15.64 -5.31 -9.58
CA ASN A 65 17.05 -4.95 -9.59
C ASN A 65 17.78 -5.49 -10.81
N ALA A 66 17.56 -6.76 -11.16
CA ALA A 66 18.17 -7.36 -12.34
C ALA A 66 17.76 -6.64 -13.65
N GLU A 67 16.51 -6.15 -13.73
CA GLU A 67 16.08 -5.33 -14.87
C GLU A 67 16.74 -3.95 -14.87
N MET A 68 16.87 -3.31 -13.70
CA MET A 68 17.56 -2.02 -13.57
C MET A 68 19.04 -2.10 -13.91
N ASP A 69 19.73 -3.18 -13.56
CA ASP A 69 21.14 -3.39 -13.89
C ASP A 69 21.39 -3.42 -15.41
N LYS A 70 20.43 -3.95 -16.17
CA LYS A 70 20.45 -3.95 -17.65
C LYS A 70 20.23 -2.55 -18.24
N MET A 71 19.70 -1.61 -17.46
CA MET A 71 19.41 -0.23 -17.84
C MET A 71 20.47 0.75 -17.30
N SER A 72 21.66 0.27 -16.95
CA SER A 72 22.67 1.02 -16.20
C SER A 72 23.40 2.12 -16.99
N ASP A 73 23.24 2.19 -18.31
CA ASP A 73 23.79 3.30 -19.11
C ASP A 73 23.10 4.64 -18.76
N ARG A 74 23.90 5.68 -18.52
CA ARG A 74 23.41 6.98 -18.02
C ARG A 74 22.35 7.66 -18.89
N TYR A 75 22.23 7.28 -20.16
CA TYR A 75 21.24 7.79 -21.11
C TYR A 75 19.91 7.00 -21.10
N SER A 76 19.83 5.85 -20.41
CA SER A 76 18.67 4.94 -20.41
C SER A 76 17.87 4.91 -19.11
N ARG A 77 18.21 5.76 -18.12
CA ARG A 77 17.41 5.96 -16.90
C ARG A 77 16.15 6.77 -17.19
N GLY A 78 15.22 6.17 -17.93
CA GLY A 78 13.91 6.73 -18.26
C GLY A 78 12.83 6.31 -17.26
N LEU A 79 11.57 6.54 -17.64
CA LEU A 79 10.37 6.23 -16.87
C LEU A 79 10.42 4.85 -16.18
N GLU A 80 10.81 3.80 -16.91
CA GLU A 80 10.82 2.42 -16.42
C GLU A 80 11.86 2.22 -15.30
N TYR A 81 13.08 2.74 -15.48
CA TYR A 81 14.12 2.66 -14.45
C TYR A 81 13.69 3.38 -13.17
N GLN A 82 13.17 4.61 -13.31
CA GLN A 82 12.75 5.41 -12.17
C GLN A 82 11.60 4.74 -11.41
N TYR A 83 10.64 4.17 -12.15
CA TYR A 83 9.54 3.42 -11.58
C TYR A 83 10.03 2.20 -10.77
N TYR A 84 10.91 1.38 -11.34
CA TYR A 84 11.46 0.20 -10.66
C TYR A 84 12.26 0.58 -9.43
N TRP A 85 13.06 1.65 -9.52
CA TRP A 85 13.85 2.14 -8.40
C TRP A 85 12.98 2.59 -7.24
N MET A 86 11.93 3.38 -7.52
CA MET A 86 11.01 3.84 -6.47
C MET A 86 10.27 2.67 -5.80
N VAL A 87 9.79 1.69 -6.59
CA VAL A 87 9.14 0.48 -6.06
C VAL A 87 10.11 -0.32 -5.18
N ALA A 88 11.35 -0.50 -5.65
CA ALA A 88 12.38 -1.23 -4.89
C ALA A 88 12.72 -0.54 -3.56
N VAL A 89 12.80 0.80 -3.56
CA VAL A 89 13.01 1.60 -2.34
C VAL A 89 11.85 1.43 -1.37
N ASP A 90 10.61 1.52 -1.85
CA ASP A 90 9.43 1.40 -0.97
C ASP A 90 9.34 0.03 -0.30
N VAL A 91 9.60 -1.03 -1.04
CA VAL A 91 9.56 -2.40 -0.51
C VAL A 91 10.69 -2.66 0.49
N LYS A 92 11.94 -2.27 0.16
CA LYS A 92 13.09 -2.62 1.02
C LYS A 92 13.37 -1.64 2.14
N ARG A 93 13.24 -0.35 1.88
CA ARG A 93 13.55 0.70 2.85
C ARG A 93 12.33 1.07 3.68
N ASN A 94 11.18 1.25 3.02
CA ASN A 94 9.96 1.73 3.67
C ASN A 94 9.05 0.58 4.15
N GLN A 95 9.39 -0.67 3.81
CA GLN A 95 8.65 -1.88 4.20
C GLN A 95 7.17 -1.83 3.78
N LEU A 96 6.89 -1.16 2.66
CA LEU A 96 5.54 -1.12 2.11
C LEU A 96 5.23 -2.43 1.37
N PRO A 97 3.95 -2.84 1.35
CA PRO A 97 3.51 -3.92 0.47
C PRO A 97 3.89 -3.64 -0.98
N LEU A 98 4.27 -4.68 -1.72
CA LEU A 98 4.69 -4.53 -3.11
C LEU A 98 3.55 -3.99 -3.98
N GLU A 99 2.34 -4.51 -3.83
CA GLU A 99 1.16 -4.11 -4.61
C GLU A 99 0.83 -2.62 -4.43
N GLU A 100 0.96 -2.15 -3.19
CA GLU A 100 0.83 -0.73 -2.84
C GLU A 100 1.93 0.11 -3.50
N SER A 101 3.18 -0.34 -3.38
CA SER A 101 4.35 0.34 -3.94
C SER A 101 4.26 0.48 -5.45
N LEU A 102 3.77 -0.55 -6.14
CA LEU A 102 3.57 -0.54 -7.59
C LEU A 102 2.58 0.54 -8.02
N LEU A 103 1.39 0.60 -7.42
CA LEU A 103 0.38 1.58 -7.82
C LEU A 103 0.76 3.02 -7.46
N ARG A 104 1.25 3.24 -6.24
CA ARG A 104 1.65 4.58 -5.78
C ARG A 104 2.74 5.18 -6.66
N ASN A 105 3.77 4.40 -6.96
CA ASN A 105 4.88 4.90 -7.77
C ASN A 105 4.53 5.00 -9.25
N LEU A 106 3.57 4.21 -9.75
CA LEU A 106 3.12 4.32 -11.14
C LEU A 106 2.48 5.69 -11.40
N ASN A 107 1.62 6.15 -10.48
CA ASN A 107 1.05 7.48 -10.57
C ASN A 107 2.13 8.56 -10.48
N ARG A 108 3.03 8.43 -9.51
CA ARG A 108 4.11 9.39 -9.25
C ARG A 108 5.02 9.59 -10.46
N VAL A 109 5.47 8.50 -11.10
CA VAL A 109 6.30 8.61 -12.30
C VAL A 109 5.51 9.13 -13.50
N GLY A 110 4.20 8.85 -13.55
CA GLY A 110 3.30 9.45 -14.54
C GLY A 110 3.31 10.97 -14.48
N ASP A 111 3.11 11.50 -13.27
CA ASP A 111 3.11 12.93 -13.00
C ASP A 111 4.48 13.56 -13.28
N GLU A 112 5.57 12.90 -12.86
CA GLU A 112 6.94 13.40 -13.02
C GLU A 112 7.39 13.46 -14.49
N PHE A 113 7.02 12.47 -15.30
CA PHE A 113 7.42 12.39 -16.71
C PHE A 113 6.37 12.95 -17.68
N GLY A 114 5.20 13.35 -17.19
CA GLY A 114 4.11 13.90 -18.03
C GLY A 114 3.62 12.93 -19.10
N VAL A 115 3.58 11.62 -18.80
CA VAL A 115 3.21 10.58 -19.76
C VAL A 115 1.71 10.23 -19.69
N PRO A 116 1.09 9.84 -20.81
CA PRO A 116 -0.33 9.48 -20.81
C PRO A 116 -0.59 8.17 -20.05
N ASN A 117 -1.81 8.01 -19.51
CA ASN A 117 -2.23 6.80 -18.79
C ASN A 117 -1.99 5.51 -19.59
N SER A 118 -2.13 5.53 -20.92
CA SER A 118 -1.89 4.36 -21.77
C SER A 118 -0.42 3.87 -21.71
N THR A 119 0.54 4.78 -21.51
CA THR A 119 1.95 4.43 -21.28
C THR A 119 2.14 3.81 -19.90
N LEU A 120 1.51 4.38 -18.87
CA LEU A 120 1.55 3.84 -17.50
C LEU A 120 0.92 2.44 -17.41
N GLN A 121 -0.22 2.24 -18.04
CA GLN A 121 -0.86 0.92 -18.12
C GLN A 121 0.04 -0.12 -18.78
N LYS A 122 0.74 0.24 -19.87
CA LYS A 122 1.72 -0.64 -20.53
C LYS A 122 2.89 -0.97 -19.61
N LEU A 123 3.44 0.04 -18.93
CA LEU A 123 4.52 -0.14 -17.96
C LEU A 123 4.08 -1.07 -16.83
N TYR A 124 2.92 -0.81 -16.23
CA TYR A 124 2.37 -1.62 -15.15
C TYR A 124 2.18 -3.09 -15.57
N ARG A 125 1.52 -3.35 -16.71
CA ARG A 125 1.36 -4.72 -17.24
C ARG A 125 2.70 -5.41 -17.48
N LYS A 126 3.66 -4.70 -18.10
CA LYS A 126 5.01 -5.23 -18.35
C LYS A 126 5.74 -5.56 -17.05
N THR A 127 5.47 -4.82 -15.98
CA THR A 127 6.09 -5.01 -14.66
C THR A 127 5.51 -6.23 -13.97
N ILE A 128 4.18 -6.32 -13.89
CA ILE A 128 3.47 -7.44 -13.26
C ILE A 128 3.83 -8.77 -13.92
N GLN A 129 4.02 -8.80 -15.25
CA GLN A 129 4.43 -10.01 -15.98
C GLN A 129 5.79 -10.59 -15.56
N LYS A 130 6.62 -9.83 -14.82
CA LYS A 130 7.94 -10.27 -14.36
C LYS A 130 7.94 -10.82 -12.94
N MET A 131 6.85 -10.63 -12.19
CA MET A 131 6.74 -11.02 -10.78
C MET A 131 6.27 -12.47 -10.68
#